data_AF-A0A402BKU4-F1
#
_entry.id   AF-A0A402BKU4-F1
#
_cell.length_a   1.000
_cell.length_b   1.000
_cell.length_c   1.000
_cell.angle_alpha   90.00
_cell.angle_beta   90.00
_cell.angle_gamma   90.00
#
_symmetry.space_group_name_H-M   'P 1'
#
loop_
_entity.id
_entity.type
_entity.pdbx_description
1 polymer ?
#
loop_
_entity_poly.entity_id
_entity_poly.type
_entity_poly.pdbx_seq_one_letter_code
_entity_poly.pdbx_strand_id
1 'polypeptide(L)'
;MRTVITSLYEKTAWHPWIPLENSWRGKKVPAGPGLYRILLVDEEHTQMAYIGQSKNLKERLGALKHVYSDVSPLHDPHFAGPALWTWRQALPRSHFEVSVAPFPTIPKPLRLGLECLALALCHQEQDVAPLANFGRTRDEWSALWSSSPERQMQEVRLTGPLDGNPHARSWCGLDWTSWTLLDREHLPEDGLGLYRLRVAGCDPLLYIGQGEIAARLKAYRSNLPLECSWVLGSWTYHRRLELRSNAVGAHLLSLSTIPLWQFESGAPLGGPAGMSSAA
;
A
#
# COMPACT_ATOMS: atom_id res chain seq x y z
N MET A 1 -9.70 16.94 -5.33
CA MET A 1 -8.70 16.04 -4.71
C MET A 1 -8.45 16.37 -3.24
N ARG A 2 -8.06 17.61 -2.89
CA ARG A 2 -7.84 18.04 -1.50
C ARG A 2 -8.95 17.63 -0.52
N THR A 3 -10.22 17.93 -0.83
CA THR A 3 -11.36 17.53 0.02
C THR A 3 -11.41 16.03 0.28
N VAL A 4 -11.11 15.20 -0.72
CA VAL A 4 -11.09 13.73 -0.57
C VAL A 4 -9.94 13.30 0.35
N ILE A 5 -8.75 13.87 0.17
CA ILE A 5 -7.59 13.61 1.03
C ILE A 5 -7.90 14.01 2.48
N THR A 6 -8.43 15.22 2.69
CA THR A 6 -8.85 15.70 4.01
C THR A 6 -9.87 14.75 4.65
N SER A 7 -10.89 14.32 3.90
CA SER A 7 -11.89 13.39 4.44
C SER A 7 -11.34 12.00 4.78
N LEU A 8 -10.29 11.53 4.09
CA LEU A 8 -9.60 10.29 4.48
C LEU A 8 -8.76 10.47 5.73
N TYR A 9 -8.01 11.58 5.81
CA TYR A 9 -7.19 11.95 6.96
C TYR A 9 -8.03 12.10 8.23
N GLU A 10 -9.15 12.81 8.14
CA GLU A 10 -10.11 13.01 9.23
C GLU A 10 -11.06 11.81 9.44
N LYS A 11 -10.92 10.76 8.63
CA LYS A 11 -11.75 9.55 8.63
C LYS A 11 -13.25 9.76 8.36
N THR A 12 -13.65 10.95 7.91
CA THR A 12 -15.04 11.29 7.58
C THR A 12 -15.51 10.72 6.23
N ALA A 13 -14.59 10.24 5.40
CA ALA A 13 -14.92 9.56 4.13
C ALA A 13 -15.56 8.17 4.30
N TRP A 14 -15.36 7.54 5.47
CA TRP A 14 -15.70 6.15 5.70
C TRP A 14 -17.12 5.99 6.20
N HIS A 15 -17.87 5.06 5.61
CA HIS A 15 -19.15 4.61 6.15
C HIS A 15 -18.94 3.91 7.50
N PRO A 16 -19.99 3.85 8.36
CA PRO A 16 -19.94 3.03 9.57
C PRO A 16 -19.54 1.58 9.28
N TRP A 17 -18.86 0.96 10.25
CA TRP A 17 -18.53 -0.46 10.19
C TRP A 17 -19.79 -1.32 10.16
N ILE A 18 -19.77 -2.35 9.32
CA ILE A 18 -20.81 -3.37 9.24
C ILE A 18 -20.15 -4.75 9.17
N PRO A 19 -20.84 -5.84 9.55
CA PRO A 19 -20.30 -7.19 9.34
C PRO A 19 -19.93 -7.40 7.87
N LEU A 20 -18.72 -7.92 7.62
CA LEU A 20 -18.25 -8.20 6.26
C LEU A 20 -19.08 -9.33 5.62
N GLU A 21 -19.46 -10.33 6.42
CA GLU A 21 -20.23 -11.47 5.95
C GLU A 21 -21.56 -11.01 5.35
N ASN A 22 -21.80 -11.36 4.09
CA ASN A 22 -22.99 -10.95 3.34
C ASN A 22 -23.18 -9.43 3.19
N SER A 23 -22.18 -8.59 3.51
CA SER A 23 -22.25 -7.11 3.33
C SER A 23 -22.56 -6.67 1.90
N TRP A 24 -22.12 -7.46 0.92
CA TRP A 24 -22.37 -7.26 -0.50
C TRP A 24 -23.81 -7.60 -0.92
N ARG A 25 -24.62 -8.20 -0.05
CA ARG A 25 -26.05 -8.45 -0.31
C ARG A 25 -26.86 -7.21 0.06
N GLY A 26 -27.75 -6.77 -0.82
CA GLY A 26 -28.62 -5.61 -0.59
C GLY A 26 -27.98 -4.25 -0.96
N LYS A 27 -28.30 -3.21 -0.19
CA LYS A 27 -27.98 -1.80 -0.50
C LYS A 27 -26.97 -1.14 0.45
N LYS A 28 -26.43 -1.87 1.44
CA LYS A 28 -25.50 -1.32 2.45
C LYS A 28 -24.16 -0.92 1.83
N VAL A 29 -23.66 -1.72 0.88
CA VAL A 29 -22.45 -1.42 0.11
C VAL A 29 -22.86 -0.87 -1.26
N PRO A 30 -22.39 0.32 -1.67
CA PRO A 30 -22.70 0.88 -2.97
C PRO A 30 -22.01 0.11 -4.10
N ALA A 31 -22.71 -0.01 -5.23
CA ALA A 31 -22.12 -0.47 -6.48
C ALA A 31 -21.42 0.72 -7.15
N GLY A 32 -20.09 0.77 -7.07
CA GLY A 32 -19.30 1.87 -7.63
C GLY A 32 -17.86 1.85 -7.13
N PRO A 33 -17.01 2.72 -7.67
CA PRO A 33 -15.61 2.76 -7.31
C PRO A 33 -15.39 3.40 -5.95
N GLY A 34 -14.31 3.03 -5.28
CA GLY A 34 -13.95 3.57 -3.98
C GLY A 34 -12.89 2.75 -3.27
N LEU A 35 -12.74 3.01 -1.97
CA LEU A 35 -11.92 2.22 -1.06
C LEU A 35 -12.78 1.39 -0.12
N TYR A 36 -12.20 0.34 0.42
CA TYR A 36 -12.74 -0.43 1.53
C TYR A 36 -11.62 -0.80 2.48
N ARG A 37 -12.00 -0.98 3.74
CA ARG A 37 -11.12 -1.47 4.79
C ARG A 37 -11.84 -2.53 5.60
N ILE A 38 -11.09 -3.54 6.02
CA ILE A 38 -11.58 -4.72 6.74
C ILE A 38 -10.89 -4.76 8.09
N LEU A 39 -11.69 -4.87 9.14
CA LEU A 39 -11.24 -5.00 10.51
C LEU A 39 -11.43 -6.45 10.95
N LEU A 40 -10.40 -7.03 11.57
CA LEU A 40 -10.53 -8.25 12.35
C LEU A 40 -10.94 -7.85 13.77
N VAL A 41 -12.04 -8.40 14.26
CA VAL A 41 -12.60 -8.12 15.59
C VAL A 41 -12.66 -9.42 16.37
N ASP A 42 -12.04 -9.44 17.54
CA ASP A 42 -12.13 -10.51 18.54
C ASP A 42 -12.58 -9.92 19.89
N GLU A 43 -12.81 -10.76 20.90
CA GLU A 43 -13.32 -10.35 22.22
C GLU A 43 -12.43 -9.29 22.89
N GLU A 44 -11.11 -9.33 22.66
CA GLU A 44 -10.13 -8.47 23.34
C GLU A 44 -9.51 -7.39 22.45
N HIS A 45 -9.52 -7.60 21.12
CA HIS A 45 -8.70 -6.80 20.20
C HIS A 45 -9.39 -6.53 18.85
N THR A 46 -9.06 -5.37 18.29
CA THR A 46 -9.37 -5.06 16.90
C THR A 46 -8.08 -4.74 16.15
N GLN A 47 -7.94 -5.29 14.94
CA GLN A 47 -6.76 -5.10 14.11
C GLN A 47 -7.17 -4.83 12.67
N MET A 48 -6.54 -3.83 12.03
CA MET A 48 -6.77 -3.63 10.60
C MET A 48 -6.27 -4.86 9.84
N ALA A 49 -7.19 -5.55 9.17
CA ALA A 49 -6.88 -6.75 8.44
C ALA A 49 -6.48 -6.43 6.99
N TYR A 50 -7.23 -5.53 6.33
CA TYR A 50 -6.97 -5.21 4.93
C TYR A 50 -7.48 -3.82 4.54
N ILE A 51 -6.78 -3.13 3.64
CA ILE A 51 -7.26 -1.93 2.94
C ILE A 51 -7.03 -2.12 1.45
N GLY A 52 -8.03 -1.78 0.63
CA GLY A 52 -7.95 -1.89 -0.82
C GLY A 52 -8.86 -0.93 -1.57
N GLN A 53 -8.67 -0.84 -2.90
CA GLN A 53 -9.56 -0.11 -3.80
C GLN A 53 -10.32 -1.04 -4.77
N SER A 54 -11.44 -0.55 -5.29
CA SER A 54 -12.15 -1.24 -6.37
C SER A 54 -12.77 -0.26 -7.36
N LYS A 55 -13.05 -0.74 -8.58
CA LYS A 55 -13.99 -0.09 -9.51
C LYS A 55 -15.45 -0.34 -9.13
N ASN A 56 -15.70 -1.42 -8.37
CA ASN A 56 -17.01 -1.83 -7.87
C ASN A 56 -16.81 -2.46 -6.48
N LEU A 57 -17.12 -1.69 -5.42
CA LEU A 57 -16.98 -2.12 -4.03
C LEU A 57 -17.85 -3.35 -3.73
N LYS A 58 -19.09 -3.37 -4.22
CA LYS A 58 -20.03 -4.47 -3.99
C LYS A 58 -19.54 -5.79 -4.58
N GLU A 59 -19.07 -5.78 -5.82
CA GLU A 59 -18.48 -6.97 -6.47
C GLU A 59 -17.21 -7.42 -5.74
N ARG A 60 -16.33 -6.47 -5.39
CA ARG A 60 -15.06 -6.77 -4.72
C ARG A 60 -15.26 -7.42 -3.35
N LEU A 61 -16.18 -6.90 -2.54
CA LEU A 61 -16.53 -7.51 -1.25
C LEU A 61 -17.26 -8.84 -1.44
N GLY A 62 -18.08 -8.98 -2.49
CA GLY A 62 -18.71 -10.26 -2.84
C GLY A 62 -17.72 -11.36 -3.23
N ALA A 63 -16.56 -11.00 -3.77
CA ALA A 63 -15.48 -11.94 -4.06
C ALA A 63 -14.90 -12.58 -2.78
N LEU A 64 -14.95 -11.88 -1.64
CA LEU A 64 -14.45 -12.37 -0.34
C LEU A 64 -15.35 -13.41 0.33
N LYS A 65 -16.46 -13.83 -0.30
CA LYS A 65 -17.37 -14.83 0.27
C LYS A 65 -16.67 -16.13 0.71
N HIS A 66 -15.57 -16.51 0.05
CA HIS A 66 -14.85 -17.75 0.35
C HIS A 66 -13.98 -17.66 1.61
N VAL A 67 -13.77 -16.47 2.18
CA VAL A 67 -13.17 -16.31 3.52
C VAL A 67 -13.99 -17.06 4.60
N TYR A 68 -15.28 -17.25 4.35
CA TYR A 68 -16.21 -17.95 5.25
C TYR A 68 -16.40 -19.44 4.91
N SER A 69 -15.68 -19.95 3.92
CA SER A 69 -15.72 -21.36 3.50
C SER A 69 -14.98 -22.25 4.49
N ASP A 70 -15.39 -23.51 4.61
CA ASP A 70 -14.67 -24.54 5.36
C ASP A 70 -13.35 -24.94 4.68
N VAL A 71 -13.30 -24.80 3.34
CA VAL A 71 -12.12 -25.11 2.53
C VAL A 71 -11.34 -23.83 2.23
N SER A 72 -10.01 -23.91 2.35
CA SER A 72 -9.09 -22.79 2.09
C SER A 72 -9.22 -22.26 0.65
N PRO A 73 -9.39 -20.94 0.47
CA PRO A 73 -9.56 -20.34 -0.85
C PRO A 73 -8.20 -19.98 -1.47
N LEU A 74 -7.29 -20.96 -1.65
CA LEU A 74 -5.92 -20.69 -2.17
C LEU A 74 -5.89 -20.01 -3.54
N HIS A 75 -6.91 -20.21 -4.36
CA HIS A 75 -7.08 -19.60 -5.68
C HIS A 75 -8.18 -18.53 -5.71
N ASP A 76 -8.43 -17.86 -4.57
CA ASP A 76 -9.44 -16.81 -4.50
C ASP A 76 -9.14 -15.71 -5.55
N PRO A 77 -10.15 -15.24 -6.31
CA PRO A 77 -9.98 -14.09 -7.20
C PRO A 77 -9.58 -12.81 -6.46
N HIS A 78 -9.76 -12.76 -5.14
CA HIS A 78 -9.35 -11.69 -4.26
C HIS A 78 -8.03 -12.04 -3.55
N PHE A 79 -6.99 -11.26 -3.82
CA PHE A 79 -5.64 -11.48 -3.26
C PHE A 79 -5.59 -11.61 -1.73
N ALA A 80 -6.40 -10.84 -1.00
CA ALA A 80 -6.49 -10.94 0.46
C ALA A 80 -7.25 -12.18 1.00
N GLY A 81 -8.03 -12.87 0.16
CA GLY A 81 -8.92 -13.97 0.57
C GLY A 81 -8.19 -15.08 1.36
N PRO A 82 -7.08 -15.65 0.83
CA PRO A 82 -6.31 -16.67 1.54
C PRO A 82 -5.81 -16.21 2.91
N ALA A 83 -5.27 -14.98 3.01
CA ALA A 83 -4.73 -14.46 4.26
C ALA A 83 -5.82 -14.22 5.30
N LEU A 84 -6.94 -13.61 4.90
CA LEU A 84 -8.11 -13.39 5.78
C LEU A 84 -8.70 -14.71 6.28
N TRP A 85 -8.81 -15.72 5.41
CA TRP A 85 -9.25 -17.06 5.80
C TRP A 85 -8.34 -17.64 6.88
N THR A 86 -7.01 -17.61 6.69
CA THR A 86 -6.05 -18.13 7.67
C THR A 86 -6.16 -17.44 9.04
N TRP A 87 -6.39 -16.12 9.06
CA TRP A 87 -6.61 -15.38 10.31
C TRP A 87 -7.89 -15.80 11.01
N ARG A 88 -9.00 -15.95 10.28
CA ARG A 88 -10.27 -16.44 10.85
C ARG A 88 -10.14 -17.85 11.44
N GLN A 89 -9.47 -18.77 10.73
CA GLN A 89 -9.28 -20.13 11.23
C GLN A 89 -8.43 -20.18 12.50
N ALA A 90 -7.47 -19.27 12.63
CA ALA A 90 -6.61 -19.17 13.81
C ALA A 90 -7.32 -18.57 15.03
N LEU A 91 -8.39 -17.79 14.81
CA LEU A 91 -9.12 -17.07 15.84
C LEU A 91 -10.63 -17.38 15.71
N PRO A 92 -11.11 -18.54 16.21
CA PRO A 92 -12.47 -19.02 15.93
C PRO A 92 -13.60 -18.13 16.48
N ARG A 93 -13.31 -17.28 17.46
CA ARG A 93 -14.27 -16.30 18.02
C ARG A 93 -14.26 -14.95 17.31
N SER A 94 -13.30 -14.74 16.40
CA SER A 94 -13.19 -13.51 15.65
C SER A 94 -14.20 -13.44 14.51
N HIS A 95 -14.52 -12.22 14.11
CA HIS A 95 -15.27 -11.93 12.90
C HIS A 95 -14.64 -10.76 12.15
N PHE A 96 -15.08 -10.55 10.93
CA PHE A 96 -14.65 -9.42 10.12
C PHE A 96 -15.75 -8.37 10.00
N GLU A 97 -15.36 -7.11 10.14
CA GLU A 97 -16.17 -5.96 9.78
C GLU A 97 -15.56 -5.25 8.56
N VAL A 98 -16.40 -4.51 7.83
CA VAL A 98 -16.00 -3.72 6.67
C VAL A 98 -16.55 -2.32 6.74
N SER A 99 -15.76 -1.37 6.26
CA SER A 99 -16.14 0.02 6.07
C SER A 99 -15.69 0.46 4.67
N VAL A 100 -16.49 1.28 4.01
CA VAL A 100 -16.27 1.68 2.61
C VAL A 100 -16.25 3.20 2.47
N ALA A 101 -15.47 3.69 1.52
CA ALA A 101 -15.40 5.11 1.13
C ALA A 101 -15.64 5.22 -0.39
N PRO A 102 -16.86 5.55 -0.83
CA PRO A 102 -17.20 5.64 -2.25
C PRO A 102 -16.56 6.85 -2.92
N PHE A 103 -15.92 6.65 -4.07
CA PHE A 103 -15.26 7.69 -4.85
C PHE A 103 -15.65 7.60 -6.34
N PRO A 104 -16.92 7.88 -6.69
CA PRO A 104 -17.49 7.66 -8.03
C PRO A 104 -16.73 8.36 -9.16
N THR A 105 -16.13 9.52 -8.88
CA THR A 105 -15.50 10.39 -9.87
C THR A 105 -13.97 10.29 -9.89
N ILE A 106 -13.36 9.52 -8.98
CA ILE A 106 -11.90 9.44 -8.88
C ILE A 106 -11.37 8.34 -9.82
N PRO A 107 -10.45 8.64 -10.75
CA PRO A 107 -9.91 7.66 -11.69
C PRO A 107 -9.02 6.63 -10.98
N LYS A 108 -8.81 5.47 -11.62
CA LYS A 108 -8.09 4.32 -11.03
C LYS A 108 -6.69 4.68 -10.48
N PRO A 109 -5.79 5.39 -11.18
CA PRO A 109 -4.47 5.70 -10.65
C PRO A 109 -4.55 6.51 -9.35
N LEU A 110 -5.44 7.50 -9.29
CA LEU A 110 -5.65 8.30 -8.08
C LEU A 110 -6.31 7.48 -6.97
N ARG A 111 -7.22 6.54 -7.27
CA ARG A 111 -7.75 5.63 -6.24
C ARG A 111 -6.67 4.71 -5.66
N LEU A 112 -5.73 4.24 -6.47
CA LEU A 112 -4.56 3.50 -5.97
C LEU A 112 -3.66 4.39 -5.09
N GLY A 113 -3.51 5.67 -5.45
CA GLY A 113 -2.87 6.66 -4.58
C GLY A 113 -3.58 6.85 -3.24
N LEU A 114 -4.91 6.94 -3.27
CA LEU A 114 -5.74 7.04 -2.05
C LEU A 114 -5.68 5.76 -1.20
N GLU A 115 -5.57 4.59 -1.82
CA GLU A 115 -5.29 3.34 -1.11
C GLU A 115 -3.94 3.38 -0.39
N CYS A 116 -2.88 3.83 -1.09
CA CYS A 116 -1.56 4.06 -0.48
C CYS A 116 -1.63 5.06 0.68
N LEU A 117 -2.39 6.14 0.55
CA LEU A 117 -2.60 7.10 1.63
C LEU A 117 -3.35 6.46 2.82
N ALA A 118 -4.42 5.72 2.58
CA ALA A 118 -5.18 5.05 3.63
C ALA A 118 -4.32 4.01 4.39
N LEU A 119 -3.45 3.28 3.67
CA LEU A 119 -2.45 2.39 4.26
C LEU A 119 -1.45 3.14 5.13
N ALA A 120 -0.91 4.26 4.63
CA ALA A 120 0.05 5.08 5.36
C ALA A 120 -0.55 5.66 6.65
N LEU A 121 -1.79 6.16 6.59
CA LEU A 121 -2.52 6.68 7.74
C LEU A 121 -2.82 5.58 8.75
N CYS A 122 -3.27 4.41 8.30
CA CYS A 122 -3.48 3.26 9.17
C CYS A 122 -2.19 2.87 9.89
N HIS A 123 -1.06 2.87 9.17
CA HIS A 123 0.22 2.56 9.76
C HIS A 123 0.60 3.58 10.84
N GLN A 124 0.49 4.89 10.59
CA GLN A 124 0.72 5.96 11.58
C GLN A 124 -0.15 5.83 12.85
N GLU A 125 -1.34 5.26 12.72
CA GLU A 125 -2.27 5.12 13.84
C GLU A 125 -2.06 3.86 14.68
N GLN A 126 -1.63 2.77 14.05
CA GLN A 126 -1.57 1.45 14.67
C GLN A 126 -0.15 0.94 14.91
N ASP A 127 0.87 1.67 14.45
CA ASP A 127 2.28 1.27 14.46
C ASP A 127 2.57 -0.09 13.79
N VAL A 128 1.61 -0.60 13.01
CA VAL A 128 1.71 -1.87 12.29
C VAL A 128 0.93 -1.80 10.97
N ALA A 129 1.45 -2.46 9.95
CA ALA A 129 0.75 -2.63 8.68
C ALA A 129 -0.49 -3.54 8.83
N PRO A 130 -1.52 -3.38 7.97
CA PRO A 130 -2.64 -4.31 7.97
C PRO A 130 -2.20 -5.76 7.67
N LEU A 131 -2.84 -6.71 8.35
CA LEU A 131 -2.40 -8.12 8.40
C LEU A 131 -2.30 -8.80 7.03
N ALA A 132 -3.24 -8.54 6.13
CA ALA A 132 -3.37 -9.19 4.83
C ALA A 132 -2.93 -8.28 3.67
N ASN A 133 -2.42 -7.08 3.95
CA ASN A 133 -1.76 -6.28 2.93
C ASN A 133 -0.32 -6.80 2.71
N PHE A 134 0.22 -6.53 1.52
CA PHE A 134 1.60 -6.84 1.13
C PHE A 134 1.99 -8.32 1.10
N GLY A 135 1.06 -9.25 1.35
CA GLY A 135 1.26 -10.69 1.13
C GLY A 135 1.93 -11.45 2.28
N ARG A 136 1.99 -10.88 3.50
CA ARG A 136 2.43 -11.63 4.69
C ARG A 136 1.36 -12.66 5.08
N THR A 137 1.79 -13.86 5.40
CA THR A 137 0.98 -14.93 5.99
C THR A 137 0.86 -14.75 7.51
N ARG A 138 -0.10 -15.44 8.13
CA ARG A 138 -0.24 -15.47 9.60
C ARG A 138 1.05 -15.97 10.27
N ASP A 139 1.67 -17.00 9.72
CA ASP A 139 2.87 -17.61 10.31
C ASP A 139 4.08 -16.67 10.22
N GLU A 140 4.19 -15.91 9.13
CA GLU A 140 5.21 -14.86 9.01
C GLU A 140 4.98 -13.72 10.02
N TRP A 141 3.72 -13.34 10.28
CA TRP A 141 3.40 -12.39 11.35
C TRP A 141 3.74 -12.94 12.73
N SER A 142 3.36 -14.18 13.02
CA SER A 142 3.68 -14.82 14.30
C SER A 142 5.19 -14.91 14.51
N ALA A 143 5.94 -15.32 13.48
CA ALA A 143 7.40 -15.38 13.53
C ALA A 143 8.03 -14.00 13.73
N LEU A 144 7.45 -12.95 13.12
CA LEU A 144 7.91 -11.58 13.30
C LEU A 144 7.65 -11.07 14.73
N TRP A 145 6.45 -11.27 15.27
CA TRP A 145 6.12 -10.84 16.64
C TRP A 145 6.87 -11.61 17.73
N SER A 146 7.29 -12.85 17.44
CA SER A 146 8.18 -13.62 18.32
C SER A 146 9.67 -13.39 18.06
N SER A 147 10.04 -12.51 17.12
CA SER A 147 11.45 -12.24 16.80
C SER A 147 12.08 -11.23 17.76
N SER A 148 13.39 -10.97 17.60
CA SER A 148 14.08 -10.01 18.45
C SER A 148 13.51 -8.58 18.29
N PRO A 149 13.56 -7.75 19.34
CA PRO A 149 13.10 -6.36 19.27
C PRO A 149 13.71 -5.57 18.11
N GLU A 150 14.96 -5.84 17.74
CA GLU A 150 15.65 -5.19 16.62
C GLU A 150 15.02 -5.56 15.28
N ARG A 151 14.68 -6.84 15.08
CA ARG A 151 14.02 -7.29 13.85
C ARG A 151 12.59 -6.73 13.76
N GLN A 152 11.86 -6.71 14.88
CA GLN A 152 10.56 -6.05 14.94
C GLN A 152 10.69 -4.56 14.61
N MET A 153 11.68 -3.87 15.18
CA MET A 153 11.96 -2.46 14.90
C MET A 153 12.24 -2.20 13.41
N GLN A 154 12.91 -3.11 12.71
CA GLN A 154 13.21 -2.97 11.29
C GLN A 154 12.00 -3.23 10.37
N GLU A 155 11.13 -4.16 10.76
CA GLU A 155 10.06 -4.70 9.91
C GLU A 155 8.67 -4.16 10.23
N VAL A 156 8.49 -3.56 11.40
CA VAL A 156 7.20 -3.09 11.93
C VAL A 156 7.19 -1.58 12.15
N ARG A 157 8.25 -0.99 12.71
CA ARG A 157 8.25 0.41 13.18
C ARG A 157 7.80 1.39 12.10
N LEU A 158 7.06 2.42 12.46
CA LEU A 158 6.69 3.54 11.58
C LEU A 158 7.85 4.06 10.70
N THR A 159 7.53 4.32 9.44
CA THR A 159 8.19 5.40 8.70
C THR A 159 7.91 6.72 9.41
N GLY A 160 8.87 7.65 9.41
CA GLY A 160 8.68 8.99 9.99
C GLY A 160 7.45 9.71 9.43
N PRO A 161 7.18 10.94 9.89
CA PRO A 161 5.92 11.62 9.60
C PRO A 161 5.64 11.67 8.09
N LEU A 162 4.36 11.55 7.73
CA LEU A 162 3.90 11.51 6.33
C LEU A 162 3.92 12.88 5.65
N ASP A 163 4.16 13.94 6.41
CA ASP A 163 4.26 15.30 5.90
C ASP A 163 5.69 15.62 5.43
N GLY A 164 5.90 16.88 5.04
CA GLY A 164 7.19 17.38 4.60
C GLY A 164 7.43 17.28 3.10
N ASN A 165 8.66 17.62 2.72
CA ASN A 165 9.07 17.81 1.34
C ASN A 165 9.49 16.47 0.70
N PRO A 166 8.82 15.99 -0.38
CA PRO A 166 9.18 14.76 -1.09
C PRO A 166 10.58 14.75 -1.73
N HIS A 167 11.30 15.86 -1.73
CA HIS A 167 12.70 15.96 -2.17
C HIS A 167 13.71 15.98 -1.03
N ALA A 168 13.26 16.08 0.21
CA ALA A 168 14.14 16.09 1.37
C ALA A 168 14.82 14.74 1.56
N ARG A 169 16.02 14.77 2.14
CA ARG A 169 16.80 13.58 2.48
C ARG A 169 16.22 12.77 3.63
N SER A 170 15.36 13.36 4.46
CA SER A 170 14.72 12.73 5.63
C SER A 170 13.24 12.43 5.42
N TRP A 171 12.73 12.53 4.18
CA TRP A 171 11.30 12.40 3.90
C TRP A 171 10.77 11.02 4.27
N CYS A 172 9.61 10.97 4.93
CA CYS A 172 9.03 9.76 5.54
C CYS A 172 9.96 9.05 6.53
N GLY A 173 10.88 9.79 7.17
CA GLY A 173 11.86 9.25 8.13
C GLY A 173 12.85 8.25 7.51
N LEU A 174 13.08 8.34 6.20
CA LEU A 174 14.06 7.54 5.48
C LEU A 174 15.26 8.40 5.12
N ASP A 175 16.46 7.83 5.16
CA ASP A 175 17.72 8.51 4.83
C ASP A 175 18.02 8.45 3.32
N TRP A 176 17.23 9.19 2.55
CA TRP A 176 17.44 9.30 1.11
C TRP A 176 18.79 9.95 0.78
N THR A 177 19.44 9.44 -0.26
CA THR A 177 20.62 10.06 -0.85
C THR A 177 20.29 11.43 -1.45
N SER A 178 21.33 12.24 -1.67
CA SER A 178 21.22 13.39 -2.56
C SER A 178 20.77 12.93 -3.95
N TRP A 179 20.11 13.83 -4.69
CA TRP A 179 19.74 13.57 -6.07
C TRP A 179 20.98 13.44 -6.94
N THR A 180 21.05 12.35 -7.71
CA THR A 180 22.15 12.07 -8.64
C THR A 180 21.58 11.91 -10.03
N LEU A 181 22.23 12.51 -11.03
CA LEU A 181 21.87 12.32 -12.43
C LEU A 181 22.08 10.85 -12.81
N LEU A 182 21.08 10.24 -13.42
CA LEU A 182 21.18 8.90 -13.98
C LEU A 182 21.85 8.99 -15.35
N ASP A 183 23.06 8.47 -15.42
CA ASP A 183 23.70 8.09 -16.67
C ASP A 183 24.11 6.62 -16.64
N ARG A 184 24.65 6.10 -17.75
CA ARG A 184 25.01 4.68 -17.86
C ARG A 184 26.22 4.28 -17.02
N GLU A 185 27.02 5.26 -16.60
CA GLU A 185 28.29 5.05 -15.90
C GLU A 185 28.14 5.25 -14.38
N HIS A 186 27.13 6.02 -13.96
CA HIS A 186 26.87 6.41 -12.57
C HIS A 186 25.52 5.87 -12.10
N LEU A 187 25.42 4.55 -12.03
CA LEU A 187 24.30 3.88 -11.36
C LEU A 187 24.55 3.82 -9.84
N PRO A 188 23.49 3.80 -9.02
CA PRO A 188 23.62 3.50 -7.60
C PRO A 188 24.35 2.19 -7.35
N GLU A 189 24.98 2.08 -6.18
CA GLU A 189 25.49 0.81 -5.69
C GLU A 189 24.41 -0.29 -5.76
N ASP A 190 24.83 -1.50 -6.09
CA ASP A 190 23.94 -2.66 -6.11
C ASP A 190 23.39 -2.89 -4.70
N GLY A 191 22.08 -2.99 -4.59
CA GLY A 191 21.41 -3.20 -3.31
C GLY A 191 19.90 -3.12 -3.37
N LEU A 192 19.28 -3.72 -2.36
CA LEU A 192 17.85 -3.69 -2.13
C LEU A 192 17.43 -2.43 -1.40
N GLY A 193 16.35 -1.80 -1.88
CA GLY A 193 15.81 -0.63 -1.21
C GLY A 193 14.66 0.04 -1.96
N LEU A 194 14.53 1.34 -1.72
CA LEU A 194 13.57 2.22 -2.39
C LEU A 194 14.30 3.26 -3.21
N TYR A 195 13.68 3.69 -4.31
CA TYR A 195 14.19 4.78 -5.13
C TYR A 195 13.06 5.70 -5.59
N ARG A 196 13.39 6.95 -5.84
CA ARG A 196 12.49 7.96 -6.39
C ARG A 196 13.15 8.65 -7.59
N LEU A 197 12.33 8.98 -8.59
CA LEU A 197 12.78 9.54 -9.86
C LEU A 197 12.13 10.89 -10.12
N ARG A 198 12.88 11.79 -10.77
CA ARG A 198 12.38 13.05 -11.33
C ARG A 198 13.15 13.42 -12.59
N VAL A 199 12.65 14.41 -13.35
CA VAL A 199 13.48 15.06 -14.38
C VAL A 199 14.40 16.06 -13.68
N ALA A 200 15.66 16.13 -14.11
CA ALA A 200 16.65 17.07 -13.59
C ALA A 200 16.11 18.50 -13.66
N GLY A 201 16.21 19.23 -12.55
CA GLY A 201 15.69 20.61 -12.44
C GLY A 201 14.16 20.73 -12.41
N CYS A 202 13.41 19.63 -12.37
CA CYS A 202 11.96 19.65 -12.21
C CYS A 202 11.54 19.17 -10.82
N ASP A 203 10.50 19.81 -10.27
CA ASP A 203 9.94 19.44 -8.98
C ASP A 203 9.11 18.14 -9.01
N PRO A 204 8.23 17.87 -10.00
CA PRO A 204 7.37 16.69 -9.91
C PRO A 204 8.16 15.37 -9.87
N LEU A 205 7.84 14.52 -8.88
CA LEU A 205 8.29 13.13 -8.91
C LEU A 205 7.61 12.40 -10.07
N LEU A 206 8.40 11.60 -10.76
CA LEU A 206 7.92 10.71 -11.81
C LEU A 206 7.48 9.37 -11.23
N TYR A 207 8.25 8.82 -10.29
CA TYR A 207 8.02 7.46 -9.81
C TYR A 207 8.65 7.22 -8.44
N ILE A 208 8.02 6.35 -7.64
CA ILE A 208 8.59 5.78 -6.40
C ILE A 208 8.56 4.26 -6.52
N GLY A 209 9.74 3.65 -6.51
CA GLY A 209 9.95 2.22 -6.71
C GLY A 209 10.64 1.53 -5.55
N GLN A 210 10.71 0.20 -5.65
CA GLN A 210 11.45 -0.65 -4.72
C GLN A 210 12.07 -1.85 -5.45
N GLY A 211 13.09 -2.45 -4.84
CA GLY A 211 13.74 -3.68 -5.29
C GLY A 211 15.25 -3.53 -5.39
N GLU A 212 15.86 -4.34 -6.26
CA GLU A 212 17.28 -4.21 -6.63
C GLU A 212 17.47 -2.93 -7.45
N ILE A 213 17.97 -1.88 -6.80
CA ILE A 213 17.86 -0.51 -7.31
C ILE A 213 18.60 -0.35 -8.63
N ALA A 214 19.88 -0.73 -8.70
CA ALA A 214 20.66 -0.64 -9.92
C ALA A 214 20.05 -1.44 -11.08
N ALA A 215 19.57 -2.66 -10.82
CA ALA A 215 18.91 -3.49 -11.84
C ALA A 215 17.62 -2.84 -12.37
N ARG A 216 16.83 -2.20 -11.50
CA ARG A 216 15.65 -1.45 -11.90
C ARG A 216 16.04 -0.20 -12.69
N LEU A 217 17.03 0.55 -12.23
CA LEU A 217 17.43 1.81 -12.88
C LEU A 217 18.07 1.59 -14.26
N LYS A 218 18.85 0.52 -14.46
CA LYS A 218 19.39 0.11 -15.76
C LYS A 218 18.32 -0.02 -16.84
N ALA A 219 17.13 -0.42 -16.44
CA ALA A 219 16.05 -0.70 -17.35
C ALA A 219 15.24 0.57 -17.73
N TYR A 220 15.40 1.68 -16.99
CA TYR A 220 14.89 2.97 -17.45
C TYR A 220 15.71 3.46 -18.64
N ARG A 221 15.10 3.38 -19.83
CA ARG A 221 15.61 4.06 -21.03
C ARG A 221 14.75 5.29 -21.26
N SER A 222 15.34 6.46 -21.06
CA SER A 222 14.67 7.74 -21.30
C SER A 222 15.61 8.70 -22.00
N ASN A 223 15.07 9.51 -22.91
CA ASN A 223 15.77 10.67 -23.47
C ASN A 223 15.74 11.88 -22.52
N LEU A 224 15.04 11.76 -21.38
CA LEU A 224 14.99 12.78 -20.36
C LEU A 224 16.21 12.68 -19.43
N PRO A 225 16.76 13.80 -18.96
CA PRO A 225 17.80 13.80 -17.94
C PRO A 225 17.15 13.41 -16.61
N LEU A 226 17.14 12.12 -16.27
CA LEU A 226 16.52 11.63 -15.05
C LEU A 226 17.48 11.80 -13.87
N GLU A 227 16.97 12.24 -12.73
CA GLU A 227 17.67 12.17 -11.44
C GLU A 227 17.03 11.08 -10.57
N CYS A 228 17.88 10.45 -9.76
CA CYS A 228 17.47 9.44 -8.79
C CYS A 228 17.99 9.79 -7.40
N SER A 229 17.17 9.48 -6.41
CA SER A 229 17.51 9.49 -4.99
C SER A 229 17.00 8.18 -4.41
N TRP A 230 17.78 7.53 -3.56
CA TRP A 230 17.49 6.18 -3.07
C TRP A 230 17.82 6.02 -1.59
N VAL A 231 17.30 4.94 -1.01
CA VAL A 231 17.63 4.47 0.33
C VAL A 231 17.80 2.96 0.27
N LEU A 232 18.93 2.46 0.79
CA LEU A 232 19.20 1.03 0.92
C LEU A 232 18.71 0.53 2.28
N GLY A 233 18.27 -0.72 2.33
CA GLY A 233 17.86 -1.34 3.59
C GLY A 233 17.70 -2.85 3.48
N SER A 234 18.00 -3.54 4.58
CA SER A 234 17.89 -5.00 4.71
C SER A 234 16.45 -5.50 4.92
N TRP A 235 15.45 -4.71 4.50
CA TRP A 235 14.03 -5.00 4.68
C TRP A 235 13.60 -6.23 3.90
N THR A 236 12.60 -6.95 4.41
CA THR A 236 11.90 -7.97 3.62
C THR A 236 11.19 -7.38 2.40
N TYR A 237 10.78 -8.26 1.48
CA TYR A 237 9.96 -7.85 0.33
C TYR A 237 8.67 -7.15 0.76
N HIS A 238 7.95 -7.70 1.76
CA HIS A 238 6.70 -7.14 2.27
C HIS A 238 6.90 -5.74 2.81
N ARG A 239 7.98 -5.55 3.58
CA ARG A 239 8.31 -4.26 4.15
C ARG A 239 8.67 -3.23 3.09
N ARG A 240 9.41 -3.61 2.03
CA ARG A 240 9.67 -2.68 0.92
C ARG A 240 8.40 -2.25 0.19
N LEU A 241 7.43 -3.15 0.01
CA LEU A 241 6.13 -2.80 -0.58
C LEU A 241 5.36 -1.80 0.30
N GLU A 242 5.39 -2.01 1.60
CA GLU A 242 4.79 -1.14 2.60
C GLU A 242 5.43 0.26 2.57
N LEU A 243 6.75 0.35 2.73
CA LEU A 243 7.50 1.61 2.69
C LEU A 243 7.23 2.40 1.41
N ARG A 244 7.23 1.72 0.25
CA ARG A 244 6.93 2.34 -1.04
C ARG A 244 5.50 2.88 -1.06
N SER A 245 4.55 2.13 -0.53
CA SER A 245 3.15 2.57 -0.47
C SER A 245 2.98 3.76 0.47
N ASN A 246 3.67 3.78 1.62
CA ASN A 246 3.67 4.92 2.53
C ASN A 246 4.24 6.17 1.87
N ALA A 247 5.35 6.07 1.15
CA ALA A 247 5.93 7.19 0.42
C ALA A 247 5.00 7.74 -0.68
N VAL A 248 4.31 6.87 -1.42
CA VAL A 248 3.28 7.30 -2.40
C VAL A 248 2.11 8.00 -1.70
N GLY A 249 1.66 7.46 -0.56
CA GLY A 249 0.61 8.08 0.26
C GLY A 249 1.00 9.45 0.79
N ALA A 250 2.21 9.58 1.35
CA ALA A 250 2.79 10.83 1.82
C ALA A 250 2.91 11.87 0.69
N HIS A 251 3.32 11.46 -0.50
CA HIS A 251 3.38 12.36 -1.66
C HIS A 251 1.99 12.89 -2.01
N LEU A 252 0.98 12.02 -2.03
CA LEU A 252 -0.41 12.42 -2.26
C LEU A 252 -0.91 13.37 -1.18
N LEU A 253 -0.58 13.13 0.09
CA LEU A 253 -0.93 14.00 1.20
C LEU A 253 -0.32 15.40 1.04
N SER A 254 0.99 15.49 0.78
CA SER A 254 1.71 16.77 0.69
C SER A 254 1.35 17.57 -0.57
N LEU A 255 1.21 16.92 -1.73
CA LEU A 255 1.11 17.61 -3.02
C LEU A 255 -0.27 17.48 -3.70
N SER A 256 -1.19 16.72 -3.11
CA SER A 256 -2.51 16.42 -3.70
C SER A 256 -2.45 15.75 -5.09
N THR A 257 -1.31 15.15 -5.43
CA THR A 257 -1.03 14.41 -6.66
C THR A 257 -0.23 13.15 -6.35
N ILE A 258 -0.29 12.15 -7.22
CA ILE A 258 0.65 11.01 -7.20
C ILE A 258 1.82 11.31 -8.14
N PRO A 259 2.98 10.63 -8.00
CA PRO A 259 4.05 10.75 -8.99
C PRO A 259 3.54 10.44 -10.40
N LEU A 260 4.04 11.15 -11.41
CA LEU A 260 3.40 11.22 -12.73
C LEU A 260 3.20 9.85 -13.41
N TRP A 261 4.18 8.96 -13.30
CA TRP A 261 4.13 7.61 -13.88
C TRP A 261 3.65 6.56 -12.88
N GLN A 262 3.23 6.97 -11.67
CA GLN A 262 2.79 6.05 -10.64
C GLN A 262 1.47 5.39 -11.06
N PHE A 263 1.48 4.06 -11.17
CA PHE A 263 0.34 3.24 -11.58
C PHE A 263 -0.13 3.41 -13.03
N GLU A 264 0.65 4.05 -13.90
CA GLU A 264 0.38 4.10 -15.33
C GLU A 264 0.70 2.76 -16.01
N SER A 265 -0.18 2.34 -16.92
CA SER A 265 0.04 1.15 -17.74
C SER A 265 0.97 1.53 -18.89
N GLY A 266 2.26 1.15 -18.80
CA GLY A 266 3.27 1.51 -19.80
C GLY A 266 4.34 2.50 -19.32
N ALA A 267 4.39 2.82 -18.02
CA ALA A 267 5.59 3.42 -17.44
C ALA A 267 6.82 2.58 -17.84
N PRO A 268 8.04 3.17 -17.99
CA PRO A 268 9.18 2.48 -18.60
C PRO A 268 9.60 1.15 -17.99
N LEU A 269 9.01 0.68 -16.88
CA LEU A 269 9.22 -0.66 -16.35
C LEU A 269 7.99 -1.31 -15.75
N GLY A 270 7.75 -2.54 -16.18
CA GLY A 270 6.99 -3.52 -15.43
C GLY A 270 7.57 -3.68 -14.02
N GLY A 271 6.84 -3.18 -13.02
CA GLY A 271 6.83 -3.83 -11.72
C GLY A 271 6.37 -5.29 -11.88
N PRO A 272 6.73 -6.21 -10.98
CA PRO A 272 6.15 -7.54 -11.01
C PRO A 272 4.63 -7.37 -11.04
N ALA A 273 3.98 -8.03 -12.00
CA ALA A 273 2.54 -8.16 -12.08
C ALA A 273 2.05 -8.83 -10.79
N GLY A 274 1.75 -8.02 -9.78
CA GLY A 274 1.32 -8.50 -8.47
C GLY A 274 0.36 -7.55 -7.75
N MET A 275 0.24 -6.29 -8.19
CA MET A 275 -0.77 -5.35 -7.66
C MET A 275 -1.49 -4.52 -8.75
N SER A 276 -1.47 -4.98 -10.00
CA SER A 276 -2.31 -4.41 -11.07
C SER A 276 -3.37 -5.41 -11.53
N SER A 277 -4.62 -5.01 -11.34
CA SER A 277 -5.83 -5.42 -12.09
C SER A 277 -6.15 -6.91 -12.15
N ALA A 278 -6.96 -7.37 -11.18
CA ALA A 278 -8.17 -8.07 -11.58
C ALA A 278 -9.22 -6.99 -11.86
N ALA A 279 -9.73 -6.98 -13.09
CA ALA A 279 -10.74 -6.07 -13.61
C ALA A 279 -11.85 -5.83 -12.59
#